data_AF-A0A412KRS3-F1
#
_entry.id   AF-A0A412KRS3-F1
#
_cell.length_a   1.000
_cell.length_b   1.000
_cell.length_c   1.000
_cell.angle_alpha   90.00
_cell.angle_beta   90.00
_cell.angle_gamma   90.00
#
_symmetry.space_group_name_H-M   'P 1'
#
loop_
_entity.id
_entity.type
_entity.pdbx_description
1 polymer ?
#
loop_
_entity_poly.entity_id
_entity_poly.type
_entity_poly.pdbx_seq_one_letter_code
_entity_poly.pdbx_strand_id
1 'polypeptide(L)'
;MNSNNKGKNGERELATILREYGYDSRRGQQYCGSNGDADVVGLPGVHIECKRVERLNIYDAIEQSKNDARDGENPVVMHRRNRKEWLVTMPLDDWMKMYGKALHDN
;
A
#
# COMPACT_ATOMS: atom_id res chain seq x y z
N MET A 1 -20.20 -3.71 -11.39
CA MET A 1 -19.00 -2.88 -11.18
C MET A 1 -17.81 -3.66 -11.72
N ASN A 2 -17.11 -3.16 -12.74
CA ASN A 2 -16.00 -3.87 -13.37
C ASN A 2 -14.79 -3.96 -12.40
N SER A 3 -13.97 -5.01 -12.47
CA SER A 3 -12.82 -5.23 -11.57
C SER A 3 -11.87 -4.03 -11.55
N ASN A 4 -11.59 -3.45 -12.72
CA ASN A 4 -10.76 -2.25 -12.86
C ASN A 4 -11.32 -1.03 -12.12
N ASN A 5 -12.65 -0.85 -12.11
CA ASN A 5 -13.27 0.25 -11.37
C ASN A 5 -13.22 0.00 -9.86
N LYS A 6 -13.30 -1.27 -9.42
CA LYS A 6 -13.17 -1.65 -8.01
C LYS A 6 -11.76 -1.35 -7.48
N GLY A 7 -10.71 -1.65 -8.25
CA GLY A 7 -9.32 -1.32 -7.92
C GLY A 7 -9.12 0.19 -7.75
N LYS A 8 -9.40 0.96 -8.81
CA LYS A 8 -9.29 2.43 -8.80
C LYS A 8 -10.12 3.11 -7.70
N ASN A 9 -11.26 2.52 -7.30
CA ASN A 9 -12.05 3.04 -6.18
C ASN A 9 -11.42 2.69 -4.84
N GLY A 10 -10.84 1.49 -4.71
CA GLY A 10 -10.08 1.08 -3.54
C GLY A 10 -8.88 1.99 -3.30
N GLU A 11 -8.09 2.30 -4.34
CA GLU A 11 -6.92 3.18 -4.24
C GLU A 11 -7.32 4.61 -3.80
N ARG A 12 -8.43 5.14 -4.35
CA ARG A 12 -8.96 6.46 -3.94
C ARG A 12 -9.48 6.45 -2.50
N GLU A 13 -10.21 5.39 -2.11
CA GLU A 13 -10.71 5.19 -0.75
C GLU A 13 -9.54 5.17 0.25
N LEU A 14 -8.50 4.38 -0.03
CA LEU A 14 -7.30 4.29 0.79
C LEU A 14 -6.56 5.62 0.90
N ALA A 15 -6.36 6.33 -0.23
CA ALA A 15 -5.72 7.63 -0.22
C ALA A 15 -6.50 8.66 0.63
N THR A 16 -7.85 8.61 0.62
CA THR A 16 -8.67 9.46 1.50
C THR A 16 -8.44 9.13 2.97
N ILE A 17 -8.44 7.86 3.34
CA ILE A 17 -8.20 7.43 4.72
C ILE A 17 -6.82 7.91 5.20
N LEU A 18 -5.77 7.73 4.39
CA LEU A 18 -4.42 8.20 4.76
C LEU A 18 -4.35 9.73 4.92
N ARG A 19 -5.13 10.50 4.14
CA ARG A 19 -5.28 11.96 4.35
C ARG A 19 -5.96 12.30 5.66
N GLU A 20 -6.92 11.50 6.12
CA GLU A 20 -7.55 11.69 7.44
C GLU A 20 -6.55 11.47 8.59
N TYR A 21 -5.50 10.67 8.38
CA TYR A 21 -4.36 10.52 9.29
C TYR A 21 -3.28 11.60 9.13
N GLY A 22 -3.45 12.57 8.25
CA GLY A 22 -2.54 13.70 8.05
C GLY A 22 -1.46 13.51 6.98
N TYR A 23 -1.52 12.43 6.19
CA TYR A 23 -0.58 12.21 5.08
C TYR A 23 -1.14 12.75 3.77
N ASP A 24 -0.38 13.54 3.01
CA ASP A 24 -0.81 14.07 1.70
C ASP A 24 -0.82 12.98 0.61
N SER A 25 -1.74 12.03 0.77
CA SER A 25 -1.79 10.80 -0.02
C SER A 25 -2.68 10.94 -1.25
N ARG A 26 -2.26 10.32 -2.35
CA ARG A 26 -3.00 10.27 -3.61
C ARG A 26 -2.78 8.97 -4.36
N ARG A 27 -3.71 8.63 -5.23
CA ARG A 27 -3.58 7.50 -6.15
C ARG A 27 -2.40 7.71 -7.10
N GLY A 28 -1.56 6.68 -7.25
CA GLY A 28 -0.47 6.65 -8.23
C GLY A 28 -0.96 6.80 -9.67
N GLN A 29 -0.06 7.18 -10.57
CA GLN A 29 -0.33 7.24 -12.01
C GLN A 29 0.68 6.34 -12.72
N GLN A 30 0.32 5.09 -13.03
CA GLN A 30 1.16 4.16 -13.80
C GLN A 30 1.39 4.58 -15.28
N TYR A 31 1.14 5.84 -15.65
CA TYR A 31 0.96 6.28 -17.03
C TYR A 31 2.23 6.72 -17.79
N CYS A 32 3.42 6.76 -17.18
CA CYS A 32 4.64 7.18 -17.89
C CYS A 32 5.88 6.36 -17.52
N GLY A 33 5.91 5.06 -17.85
CA GLY A 33 7.14 4.30 -18.10
C GLY A 33 8.13 4.12 -16.92
N SER A 34 7.82 4.59 -15.72
CA SER A 34 8.62 4.37 -14.52
C SER A 34 8.19 3.07 -13.83
N ASN A 35 9.05 2.05 -13.90
CA ASN A 35 8.98 0.85 -13.06
C ASN A 35 8.90 1.26 -11.57
N GLY A 36 7.95 0.71 -10.82
CA GLY A 36 7.88 0.85 -9.36
C GLY A 36 7.20 2.12 -8.82
N ASP A 37 6.10 2.58 -9.42
CA ASP A 37 5.20 3.54 -8.75
C ASP A 37 4.15 2.79 -7.91
N ALA A 38 4.10 3.08 -6.61
CA ALA A 38 3.09 2.52 -5.70
C ALA A 38 1.66 2.89 -6.13
N ASP A 39 0.70 2.01 -5.83
CA ASP A 39 -0.72 2.23 -6.12
C ASP A 39 -1.27 3.49 -5.42
N VAL A 40 -0.76 3.76 -4.22
CA VAL A 40 -1.01 4.99 -3.44
C VAL A 40 0.32 5.54 -2.96
N VAL A 41 0.55 6.82 -3.19
CA VAL A 41 1.77 7.55 -2.78
C VAL A 41 1.42 8.61 -1.74
N GLY A 42 2.44 9.12 -1.05
CA GLY A 42 2.29 10.19 -0.04
C GLY A 42 2.40 9.72 1.41
N LEU A 43 2.61 8.43 1.64
CA LEU A 43 3.02 7.88 2.93
C LEU A 43 4.55 7.70 2.96
N PRO A 44 5.30 8.47 3.79
CA PRO A 44 6.77 8.44 3.75
C PRO A 44 7.35 7.05 4.07
N GLY A 45 8.34 6.62 3.27
CA GLY A 45 9.11 5.39 3.52
C GLY A 45 8.36 4.08 3.32
N VAL A 46 7.19 4.11 2.65
CA VAL A 46 6.33 2.95 2.45
C VAL A 46 5.93 2.81 0.99
N HIS A 47 6.10 1.61 0.44
CA HIS A 47 5.59 1.24 -0.88
C HIS A 47 4.24 0.53 -0.72
N ILE A 48 3.15 1.14 -1.20
CA ILE A 48 1.79 0.64 -1.01
C ILE A 48 1.31 -0.12 -2.26
N GLU A 49 1.05 -1.41 -2.08
CA GLU A 49 0.24 -2.23 -2.98
C GLU A 49 -1.22 -2.27 -2.45
N CYS A 50 -2.18 -1.77 -3.22
CA CYS A 50 -3.57 -1.60 -2.79
C CYS A 50 -4.49 -2.68 -3.39
N LYS A 51 -5.07 -3.54 -2.54
CA LYS A 51 -5.97 -4.63 -3.00
C LYS A 51 -7.36 -4.54 -2.39
N ARG A 52 -8.36 -4.17 -3.21
CA ARG A 52 -9.79 -4.26 -2.85
C ARG A 52 -10.47 -5.46 -3.52
N VAL A 53 -10.35 -6.65 -2.91
CA VAL A 53 -10.81 -7.92 -3.48
C VAL A 53 -11.48 -8.81 -2.42
N GLU A 54 -12.36 -9.72 -2.84
CA GLU A 54 -13.00 -10.66 -1.89
C GLU A 54 -12.09 -11.85 -1.54
N ARG A 55 -11.24 -12.26 -2.48
CA ARG A 55 -10.24 -13.31 -2.31
C ARG A 55 -8.90 -12.74 -2.76
N LEU A 56 -7.94 -12.69 -1.84
CA LEU A 56 -6.59 -12.20 -2.07
C LEU A 56 -5.63 -13.36 -1.86
N ASN A 57 -4.75 -13.64 -2.82
CA ASN A 57 -3.53 -14.39 -2.52
C ASN A 57 -2.53 -13.39 -1.91
N ILE A 58 -2.35 -13.48 -0.60
CA ILE A 58 -1.55 -12.50 0.13
C ILE A 58 -0.06 -12.62 -0.21
N TYR A 59 0.44 -13.83 -0.48
CA TYR A 59 1.85 -14.02 -0.79
C TYR A 59 2.21 -13.43 -2.15
N ASP A 60 1.40 -13.69 -3.19
CA ASP A 60 1.62 -13.06 -4.51
C ASP A 60 1.59 -11.53 -4.43
N ALA A 61 0.67 -10.97 -3.63
CA ALA A 61 0.57 -9.52 -3.45
C ALA A 61 1.77 -8.93 -2.68
N ILE A 62 2.29 -9.67 -1.69
CA ILE A 62 3.50 -9.26 -0.96
C ILE A 62 4.72 -9.33 -1.88
N GLU A 63 4.86 -10.37 -2.71
CA GLU A 63 5.95 -10.45 -3.68
C GLU A 63 5.85 -9.35 -4.75
N GLN A 64 4.64 -9.01 -5.20
CA GLN A 64 4.42 -7.84 -6.07
C GLN A 64 4.93 -6.55 -5.38
N SER A 65 4.49 -6.30 -4.14
CA SER A 65 4.89 -5.13 -3.36
C SER A 65 6.41 -5.06 -3.15
N LYS A 66 7.08 -6.18 -2.90
CA LYS A 66 8.54 -6.24 -2.77
C LYS A 66 9.28 -5.91 -4.06
N ASN A 67 8.80 -6.44 -5.19
CA ASN A 67 9.45 -6.24 -6.49
C ASN A 67 9.29 -4.80 -7.00
N ASP A 68 8.17 -4.15 -6.67
CA ASP A 68 7.86 -2.79 -7.08
C ASP A 68 8.39 -1.72 -6.11
N ALA A 69 8.71 -2.11 -4.86
CA ALA A 69 9.29 -1.22 -3.86
C ALA A 69 10.67 -0.70 -4.26
N ARG A 70 10.88 0.61 -4.06
CA ARG A 70 12.19 1.24 -4.29
C ARG A 70 13.12 1.03 -3.11
N ASP A 71 14.41 1.18 -3.35
CA ASP A 71 15.41 1.17 -2.29
C ASP A 71 15.05 2.18 -1.18
N GLY A 72 14.94 1.67 0.05
CA GLY A 72 14.58 2.47 1.22
C GLY A 72 13.07 2.54 1.52
N GLU A 73 12.20 2.02 0.65
CA GLU A 73 10.77 1.87 0.95
C GLU A 73 10.49 0.53 1.64
N ASN A 74 9.55 0.51 2.60
CA ASN A 74 9.04 -0.73 3.18
C ASN A 74 7.85 -1.23 2.36
N PRO A 75 7.89 -2.45 1.78
CA PRO A 75 6.78 -3.00 1.01
C PRO A 75 5.61 -3.38 1.93
N VAL A 76 4.42 -2.87 1.61
CA VAL A 76 3.18 -3.20 2.31
C VAL A 76 2.04 -3.49 1.34
N VAL A 77 1.21 -4.45 1.71
CA VAL A 77 -0.09 -4.68 1.08
C VAL A 77 -1.17 -4.09 1.98
N MET A 78 -1.82 -3.03 1.51
CA MET A 78 -3.03 -2.49 2.15
C MET A 78 -4.25 -3.06 1.44
N HIS A 79 -5.04 -3.87 2.15
CA HIS A 79 -6.11 -4.62 1.53
C HIS A 79 -7.40 -4.67 2.35
N ARG A 80 -8.51 -4.88 1.64
CA ARG A 80 -9.78 -5.23 2.28
C ARG A 80 -10.74 -5.98 1.39
N ARG A 81 -11.64 -6.72 2.04
CA ARG A 81 -12.88 -7.25 1.45
C ARG A 81 -14.00 -6.24 1.55
N ASN A 82 -15.08 -6.42 0.78
CA ASN A 82 -16.26 -5.57 0.91
C ASN A 82 -16.83 -5.61 2.35
N ARG A 83 -17.19 -4.44 2.90
CA ARG A 83 -17.75 -4.28 4.26
C ARG A 83 -16.85 -4.78 5.39
N LYS A 84 -15.53 -4.83 5.15
CA LYS A 84 -14.50 -5.11 6.16
C LYS A 84 -13.56 -3.91 6.28
N GLU A 85 -12.87 -3.84 7.40
CA GLU A 85 -11.81 -2.86 7.64
C GLU A 85 -10.65 -3.01 6.64
N TRP A 86 -9.85 -1.95 6.52
CA TRP A 86 -8.57 -2.00 5.84
C TRP A 86 -7.53 -2.65 6.76
N LEU A 87 -6.80 -3.61 6.22
CA LEU A 87 -5.67 -4.25 6.89
C LEU A 87 -4.38 -3.83 6.20
N VAL A 88 -3.34 -3.64 7.00
CA VAL A 88 -1.96 -3.50 6.53
C VAL A 88 -1.27 -4.85 6.74
N THR A 89 -0.61 -5.37 5.72
CA THR A 89 0.16 -6.61 5.80
C THR A 89 1.53 -6.39 5.21
N MET A 90 2.57 -6.82 5.92
CA MET A 90 3.96 -6.72 5.50
C MET A 90 4.77 -7.86 6.12
N PRO A 91 5.97 -8.18 5.60
CA PRO A 91 6.87 -9.12 6.24
C PRO A 91 7.19 -8.71 7.68
N LEU A 92 7.23 -9.68 8.59
CA LEU A 92 7.50 -9.43 10.01
C LEU A 92 8.84 -8.72 10.22
N ASP A 93 9.87 -9.13 9.50
CA ASP A 93 11.21 -8.54 9.63
C ASP A 93 11.21 -7.05 9.26
N ASP A 94 10.45 -6.65 8.23
CA ASP A 94 10.34 -5.26 7.82
C ASP A 94 9.53 -4.44 8.82
N TRP A 95 8.48 -5.04 9.40
CA TRP A 95 7.75 -4.43 10.52
C TRP A 95 8.68 -4.17 11.70
N MET A 96 9.49 -5.14 12.11
CA MET A 96 10.39 -4.98 13.25
C MET A 96 11.46 -3.92 13.01
N LYS A 97 11.99 -3.80 11.79
CA LYS A 97 12.91 -2.71 11.41
C LYS A 97 12.22 -1.34 11.50
N MET A 98 11.00 -1.23 10.98
CA MET A 98 10.22 0.02 11.02
C MET A 98 9.85 0.41 12.45
N TYR A 99 9.38 -0.55 13.25
CA TYR A 99 9.02 -0.35 14.65
C TYR A 99 10.21 0.08 15.50
N GLY A 100 11.38 -0.56 15.29
CA GLY A 100 12.62 -0.17 15.95
C GLY A 100 13.02 1.28 15.65
N LYS A 101 12.99 1.70 14.38
CA LYS A 101 13.26 3.10 13.98
C LYS A 101 12.32 4.07 14.68
N ALA A 102 11.01 3.79 14.65
CA ALA A 102 10.00 4.64 15.27
C ALA A 102 10.18 4.84 16.79
N LEU A 103 10.81 3.89 17.50
CA LEU A 103 11.11 4.04 18.92
C LEU A 103 12.39 4.84 19.20
N HIS A 104 13.33 4.89 18.25
CA HIS A 104 14.64 5.52 18.43
C HIS A 104 14.76 6.91 17.79
N ASP A 105 13.79 7.29 16.94
CA ASP A 105 13.72 8.60 16.30
C ASP A 105 12.88 9.64 17.11
N ASN A 106 12.63 9.37 18.41
CA ASN A 106 12.00 10.30 19.37
C ASN A 106 13.02 10.85 20.38
#